data_AF-A0A355E7U2-F1
#
_entry.id   AF-A0A355E7U2-F1
#
_cell.length_a   1.000
_cell.length_b   1.000
_cell.length_c   1.000
_cell.angle_alpha   90.00
_cell.angle_beta   90.00
_cell.angle_gamma   90.00
#
_symmetry.space_group_name_H-M   'P 1'
#
loop_
_entity.id
_entity.type
_entity.pdbx_description
1 polymer ?
#
loop_
_entity_poly.entity_id
_entity_poly.type
_entity_poly.pdbx_seq_one_letter_code
_entity_poly.pdbx_strand_id
1 'polypeptide(L)'
;KPGAYQAATTAIRRLKKAGFHVTTNTTVFQGSSAEGYRRFFDDCMALGVDGMTIAPGYAYEKAGQQGLFLKPEQTKAWFREAFRGRHEKGWVFNHSPFYLDFLEGKRDYDCTPWGTPLRNLFGWQRPCYLMAEGEYAKSYRELQEATDWNRFGPRSGHPNCANCMMHSGFEPSAVIEAFSSAAKFLELARDYVAPASR
;
A
#
# COMPACT_ATOMS: atom_id res chain seq x y z
N LYS A 1 9.58 8.22 18.81
CA LYS A 1 9.85 9.34 19.75
C LYS A 1 8.86 9.24 20.91
N PRO A 2 9.28 9.38 22.18
CA PRO A 2 8.37 9.43 23.33
C PRO A 2 7.25 10.46 23.09
N GLY A 3 6.01 10.14 23.48
CA GLY A 3 4.85 11.04 23.37
C GLY A 3 4.23 11.17 21.96
N ALA A 4 4.89 10.69 20.90
CA ALA A 4 4.36 10.83 19.54
C ALA A 4 2.99 10.13 19.35
N TYR A 5 2.82 8.94 19.94
CA TYR A 5 1.55 8.21 19.89
C TYR A 5 0.42 8.97 20.60
N GLN A 6 0.68 9.53 21.78
CA GLN A 6 -0.31 10.30 22.53
C GLN A 6 -0.74 11.57 21.78
N ALA A 7 0.23 12.28 21.18
CA ALA A 7 -0.05 13.45 20.37
C ALA A 7 -0.91 13.10 19.14
N ALA A 8 -0.55 12.03 18.41
CA ALA A 8 -1.30 11.57 17.25
C ALA A 8 -2.74 11.17 17.59
N THR A 9 -2.93 10.35 18.62
CA THR A 9 -4.29 9.92 19.03
C THR A 9 -5.12 11.07 19.58
N THR A 10 -4.52 12.06 20.25
CA THR A 10 -5.21 13.29 20.68
C THR A 10 -5.67 14.12 19.48
N ALA A 11 -4.82 14.28 18.46
CA ALA A 11 -5.17 14.98 17.23
C ALA A 11 -6.29 14.25 16.48
N ILE A 12 -6.21 12.93 16.33
CA ILE A 12 -7.26 12.11 15.70
C ILE A 12 -8.61 12.36 16.38
N ARG A 13 -8.69 12.23 17.72
CA ARG A 13 -9.95 12.45 18.45
C ARG A 13 -10.51 13.86 18.23
N ARG A 14 -9.66 14.90 18.18
CA ARG A 14 -10.10 16.27 17.90
C ARG A 14 -10.64 16.43 16.48
N LEU A 15 -9.95 15.87 15.49
CA LEU A 15 -10.37 15.90 14.08
C LEU A 15 -11.69 15.15 13.88
N LYS A 16 -11.83 13.96 14.48
CA LYS A 16 -13.08 13.20 14.46
C LYS A 16 -14.24 13.97 15.10
N LYS A 17 -14.01 14.61 16.27
CA LYS A 17 -15.02 15.46 16.92
C LYS A 17 -15.45 16.65 16.04
N ALA A 18 -14.54 17.16 15.21
CA ALA A 18 -14.81 18.23 14.26
C ALA A 18 -15.42 17.74 12.92
N GLY A 19 -15.70 16.43 12.77
CA GLY A 19 -16.34 15.87 11.59
C GLY A 19 -15.41 15.55 10.42
N PHE A 20 -14.09 15.60 10.62
CA PHE A 20 -13.14 15.24 9.57
C PHE A 20 -13.09 13.73 9.32
N HIS A 21 -12.86 13.37 8.06
CA HIS A 21 -12.43 12.04 7.66
C HIS A 21 -10.93 11.89 7.95
N VAL A 22 -10.56 10.88 8.72
CA VAL A 22 -9.20 10.65 9.22
C VAL A 22 -8.78 9.22 8.90
N THR A 23 -7.73 9.10 8.09
CA THR A 23 -7.10 7.82 7.75
C THR A 23 -5.68 7.74 8.29
N THR A 24 -5.19 6.53 8.55
CA THR A 24 -3.78 6.30 8.90
C THR A 24 -2.98 5.81 7.70
N ASN A 25 -1.66 6.02 7.72
CA ASN A 25 -0.72 5.42 6.78
C ASN A 25 0.36 4.68 7.58
N THR A 26 0.60 3.43 7.23
CA THR A 26 1.39 2.49 8.00
C THR A 26 2.35 1.72 7.08
N THR A 27 3.64 1.79 7.41
CA THR A 27 4.70 1.07 6.70
C THR A 27 5.23 -0.05 7.59
N VAL A 28 5.22 -1.28 7.07
CA VAL A 28 5.68 -2.47 7.78
C VAL A 28 7.16 -2.73 7.49
N PHE A 29 7.99 -2.79 8.53
CA PHE A 29 9.42 -3.10 8.42
C PHE A 29 9.75 -4.47 9.01
N GLN A 30 10.90 -5.02 8.63
CA GLN A 30 11.42 -6.26 9.21
C GLN A 30 11.54 -6.17 10.74
N GLY A 31 11.17 -7.25 11.44
CA GLY A 31 11.14 -7.31 12.90
C GLY A 31 9.86 -6.75 13.53
N SER A 32 8.94 -6.19 12.74
CA SER A 32 7.61 -5.80 13.22
C SER A 32 6.81 -7.02 13.66
N SER A 33 6.21 -6.98 14.85
CA SER A 33 5.31 -8.05 15.33
C SER A 33 3.95 -7.92 14.63
N ALA A 34 3.49 -8.98 13.95
CA ALA A 34 2.15 -9.02 13.37
C ALA A 34 1.09 -8.79 14.45
N GLU A 35 1.22 -9.45 15.61
CA GLU A 35 0.34 -9.29 16.76
C GLU A 35 0.35 -7.86 17.33
N GLY A 36 1.49 -7.17 17.30
CA GLY A 36 1.56 -5.75 17.63
C GLY A 36 0.72 -4.88 16.68
N TYR A 37 0.75 -5.18 15.39
CA TYR A 37 -0.04 -4.46 14.39
C TYR A 37 -1.53 -4.77 14.48
N ARG A 38 -1.90 -5.99 14.85
CA ARG A 38 -3.30 -6.37 15.11
C ARG A 38 -3.90 -5.53 16.23
N ARG A 39 -3.17 -5.36 17.34
CA ARG A 39 -3.57 -4.43 18.41
C ARG A 39 -3.66 -2.98 17.93
N PHE A 40 -2.72 -2.56 17.09
CA PHE A 40 -2.76 -1.22 16.49
C PHE A 40 -3.99 -1.02 15.58
N PHE A 41 -4.42 -2.04 14.83
CA PHE A 41 -5.64 -2.00 14.03
C PHE A 41 -6.88 -1.89 14.92
N ASP A 42 -6.94 -2.67 16.00
CA ASP A 42 -8.00 -2.58 17.01
C ASP A 42 -8.06 -1.17 17.63
N ASP A 43 -6.91 -0.60 18.01
CA ASP A 43 -6.81 0.78 18.52
C ASP A 43 -7.29 1.83 17.51
N CYS A 44 -6.93 1.66 16.23
CA CYS A 44 -7.36 2.55 15.15
C CYS A 44 -8.88 2.53 14.99
N MET A 45 -9.50 1.35 14.97
CA MET A 45 -10.96 1.23 14.92
C MET A 45 -11.62 1.83 16.15
N ALA A 46 -11.06 1.61 17.35
CA ALA A 46 -11.57 2.21 18.60
C ALA A 46 -11.45 3.75 18.61
N LEU A 47 -10.46 4.33 17.93
CA LEU A 47 -10.33 5.78 17.74
C LEU A 47 -11.32 6.35 16.70
N GLY A 48 -12.01 5.48 15.94
CA GLY A 48 -12.93 5.87 14.89
C GLY A 48 -12.23 6.41 13.64
N VAL A 49 -11.01 5.94 13.33
CA VAL A 49 -10.41 6.25 12.03
C VAL A 49 -11.22 5.60 10.92
N ASP A 50 -11.36 6.29 9.79
CA ASP A 50 -12.25 5.88 8.70
C ASP A 50 -11.61 4.86 7.74
N GLY A 51 -10.30 4.67 7.85
CA GLY A 51 -9.58 3.70 7.05
C GLY A 51 -8.08 3.68 7.35
N MET A 52 -7.47 2.52 7.14
CA MET A 52 -6.03 2.32 7.33
C MET A 52 -5.36 1.99 6.01
N THR A 53 -4.37 2.80 5.62
CA THR A 53 -3.49 2.48 4.49
C THR A 53 -2.27 1.73 5.04
N ILE A 54 -2.02 0.52 4.55
CA ILE A 54 -0.88 -0.30 4.97
C ILE A 54 -0.08 -0.85 3.78
N ALA A 55 1.25 -0.81 3.86
CA ALA A 55 2.12 -1.42 2.86
C ALA A 55 3.45 -1.88 3.48
N PRO A 56 4.14 -2.85 2.88
CA PRO A 56 5.51 -3.17 3.27
C PRO A 56 6.45 -2.00 2.97
N GLY A 57 7.49 -1.87 3.78
CA GLY A 57 8.60 -0.97 3.51
C GLY A 57 9.27 -1.34 2.19
N TYR A 58 9.55 -0.33 1.38
CA TYR A 58 10.27 -0.46 0.12
C TYR A 58 11.70 0.05 0.27
N ALA A 59 12.67 -0.77 -0.11
CA ALA A 59 14.08 -0.40 -0.19
C ALA A 59 14.31 0.45 -1.44
N TYR A 60 14.17 1.78 -1.33
CA TYR A 60 14.68 2.68 -2.37
C TYR A 60 16.14 3.03 -2.08
N GLU A 61 16.94 3.33 -3.11
CA GLU A 61 18.38 3.61 -2.99
C GLU A 61 18.75 4.68 -1.95
N LYS A 62 17.83 5.63 -1.68
CA LYS A 62 18.04 6.69 -0.67
C LYS A 62 17.62 6.29 0.76
N ALA A 63 17.08 5.09 0.96
CA ALA A 63 16.78 4.56 2.29
C ALA A 63 18.09 4.05 2.94
N GLY A 64 18.61 4.79 3.92
CA GLY A 64 19.92 4.54 4.53
C GLY A 64 20.10 3.23 5.31
N GLN A 65 19.11 2.33 5.35
CA GLN A 65 19.18 1.07 6.12
C GLN A 65 18.55 -0.10 5.34
N GLN A 66 19.31 -0.66 4.39
CA GLN A 66 18.84 -1.75 3.52
C GLN A 66 18.51 -3.07 4.25
N GLY A 67 19.00 -3.27 5.48
CA GLY A 67 18.73 -4.46 6.30
C GLY A 67 17.37 -4.48 7.01
N LEU A 68 16.51 -3.47 6.79
CA LEU A 68 15.18 -3.37 7.41
C LEU A 68 14.02 -3.86 6.52
N PHE A 69 14.31 -4.31 5.30
CA PHE A 69 13.29 -4.59 4.30
C PHE A 69 13.00 -6.08 4.17
N LEU A 70 11.71 -6.41 4.18
CA LEU A 70 11.23 -7.78 4.01
C LEU A 70 11.38 -8.21 2.55
N LYS A 71 11.89 -9.43 2.33
CA LYS A 71 11.78 -10.09 1.02
C LYS A 71 10.32 -10.43 0.74
N PRO A 72 9.88 -10.56 -0.53
CA PRO A 72 8.48 -10.80 -0.89
C PRO A 72 7.82 -11.95 -0.11
N GLU A 73 8.50 -13.09 0.05
CA GLU A 73 7.95 -14.23 0.79
C GLU A 73 7.83 -13.97 2.30
N GLN A 74 8.74 -13.18 2.88
CA GLN A 74 8.65 -12.77 4.28
C GLN A 74 7.52 -11.76 4.47
N THR A 75 7.36 -10.83 3.53
CA THR A 75 6.23 -9.90 3.47
C THR A 75 4.91 -10.64 3.44
N LYS A 76 4.76 -11.61 2.52
CA LYS A 76 3.54 -12.40 2.40
C LYS A 76 3.24 -13.20 3.66
N ALA A 77 4.25 -13.83 4.26
CA ALA A 77 4.09 -14.55 5.53
C ALA A 77 3.61 -13.63 6.65
N TRP A 78 4.20 -12.44 6.77
CA TRP A 78 3.82 -11.45 7.77
C TRP A 78 2.38 -10.96 7.57
N PHE A 79 1.99 -10.61 6.35
CA PHE A 79 0.62 -10.14 6.07
C PHE A 79 -0.43 -11.23 6.27
N ARG A 80 -0.13 -12.50 5.95
CA ARG A 80 -1.02 -13.63 6.30
C ARG A 80 -1.26 -13.75 7.80
N GLU A 81 -0.25 -13.50 8.62
CA GLU A 81 -0.39 -13.51 10.07
C GLU A 81 -1.16 -12.28 10.57
N ALA A 82 -0.76 -11.08 10.14
CA ALA A 82 -1.38 -9.82 10.53
C ALA A 82 -2.86 -9.76 10.14
N PHE A 83 -3.23 -10.26 8.96
CA PHE A 83 -4.60 -10.24 8.44
C PHE A 83 -5.42 -11.49 8.78
N ARG A 84 -4.91 -12.41 9.59
CA ARG A 84 -5.67 -13.60 10.00
C ARG A 84 -6.97 -13.20 10.69
N GLY A 85 -8.09 -13.63 10.13
CA GLY A 85 -9.41 -13.27 10.64
C GLY A 85 -9.75 -11.77 10.52
N ARG A 86 -9.18 -11.08 9.52
CA ARG A 86 -9.41 -9.63 9.32
C ARG A 86 -10.88 -9.30 9.07
N HIS A 87 -11.62 -10.22 8.45
CA HIS A 87 -13.02 -9.99 8.11
C HIS A 87 -13.83 -9.96 9.40
N GLU A 88 -13.64 -10.92 10.31
CA GLU A 88 -14.28 -11.07 11.61
C GLU A 88 -14.00 -9.88 12.55
N LYS A 89 -12.84 -9.23 12.38
CA LYS A 89 -12.39 -8.12 13.21
C LYS A 89 -13.00 -6.77 12.86
N GLY A 90 -13.65 -6.64 11.70
CA GLY A 90 -14.23 -5.37 11.25
C GLY A 90 -13.21 -4.27 10.97
N TRP A 91 -11.95 -4.62 10.68
CA TRP A 91 -10.91 -3.66 10.33
C TRP A 91 -11.15 -3.05 8.96
N VAL A 92 -11.13 -1.72 8.89
CA VAL A 92 -11.33 -0.97 7.64
C VAL A 92 -9.98 -0.54 7.07
N PHE A 93 -9.64 -1.08 5.91
CA PHE A 93 -8.44 -0.69 5.15
C PHE A 93 -8.83 0.17 3.95
N ASN A 94 -8.01 1.19 3.66
CA ASN A 94 -8.17 2.05 2.49
C ASN A 94 -7.49 1.42 1.26
N HIS A 95 -7.84 0.17 0.98
CA HIS A 95 -7.26 -0.69 -0.06
C HIS A 95 -8.34 -1.56 -0.68
N SER A 96 -8.16 -1.98 -1.93
CA SER A 96 -8.98 -3.02 -2.53
C SER A 96 -8.73 -4.37 -1.86
N PRO A 97 -9.77 -5.22 -1.70
CA PRO A 97 -9.61 -6.61 -1.26
C PRO A 97 -8.55 -7.37 -2.08
N PHE A 98 -8.47 -7.07 -3.38
CA PHE A 98 -7.53 -7.69 -4.32
C PHE A 98 -6.08 -7.32 -4.04
N TYR A 99 -5.78 -6.09 -3.62
CA TYR A 99 -4.43 -5.73 -3.18
C TYR A 99 -4.09 -6.36 -1.82
N LEU A 100 -5.04 -6.42 -0.88
CA LEU A 100 -4.82 -7.11 0.39
C LEU A 100 -4.52 -8.61 0.19
N ASP A 101 -5.22 -9.26 -0.74
CA ASP A 101 -4.97 -10.64 -1.13
C ASP A 101 -3.59 -10.83 -1.78
N PHE A 102 -3.13 -9.85 -2.59
CA PHE A 102 -1.76 -9.83 -3.11
C PHE A 102 -0.72 -9.73 -1.99
N LEU A 103 -0.95 -8.88 -0.99
CA LEU A 103 -0.07 -8.78 0.18
C LEU A 103 0.01 -10.10 0.96
N GLU A 104 -1.05 -10.90 0.99
CA GLU A 104 -1.05 -12.25 1.60
C GLU A 104 -0.45 -13.34 0.70
N GLY A 105 -0.18 -13.03 -0.56
CA GLY A 105 0.30 -13.96 -1.58
C GLY A 105 -0.78 -14.86 -2.17
N LYS A 106 -2.07 -14.49 -2.05
CA LYS A 106 -3.19 -15.18 -2.71
C LYS A 106 -3.33 -14.80 -4.19
N ARG A 107 -2.73 -13.66 -4.56
CA ARG A 107 -2.67 -13.15 -5.93
C ARG A 107 -1.24 -12.81 -6.29
N ASP A 108 -0.94 -12.83 -7.58
CA ASP A 108 0.34 -12.41 -8.12
C ASP A 108 0.11 -11.30 -9.15
N TYR A 109 0.82 -10.20 -8.98
CA TYR A 109 0.73 -9.03 -9.84
C TYR A 109 2.12 -8.60 -10.27
N ASP A 110 2.18 -7.99 -11.44
CA ASP A 110 3.27 -7.08 -11.76
C ASP A 110 2.90 -5.64 -11.39
N CYS A 111 3.90 -4.79 -11.25
CA CYS A 111 3.67 -3.38 -10.94
C CYS A 111 3.06 -2.65 -12.14
N THR A 112 2.14 -1.73 -11.87
CA THR A 112 1.67 -0.72 -12.82
C THR A 112 2.31 0.63 -12.45
N PRO A 113 3.59 0.85 -12.82
CA PRO A 113 4.40 1.97 -12.30
C PRO A 113 3.86 3.36 -12.66
N TRP A 114 3.08 3.46 -13.75
CA TRP A 114 2.45 4.69 -14.22
C TRP A 114 1.13 5.02 -13.51
N GLY A 115 0.57 4.09 -12.73
CA GLY A 115 -0.76 4.22 -12.13
C GLY A 115 -0.87 5.29 -11.04
N THR A 116 0.24 5.63 -10.37
CA THR A 116 0.30 6.72 -9.39
C THR A 116 1.40 7.73 -9.77
N PRO A 117 1.09 8.74 -10.60
CA PRO A 117 2.06 9.76 -10.99
C PRO A 117 2.31 10.75 -9.83
N LEU A 118 3.56 11.22 -9.71
CA LEU A 118 3.96 12.24 -8.72
C LEU A 118 4.40 13.52 -9.42
N ARG A 119 3.82 14.66 -9.05
CA ARG A 119 4.35 15.98 -9.38
C ARG A 119 4.87 16.65 -8.12
N ASN A 120 6.11 17.11 -8.17
CA ASN A 120 6.74 17.87 -7.09
C ASN A 120 7.27 19.22 -7.62
N LEU A 121 8.01 19.96 -6.79
CA LEU A 121 8.55 21.27 -7.14
C LEU A 121 9.46 21.26 -8.38
N PHE A 122 10.11 20.12 -8.69
CA PHE A 122 11.03 19.97 -9.81
C PHE A 122 10.34 19.51 -11.10
N GLY A 123 9.10 19.03 -11.04
CA GLY A 123 8.33 18.53 -12.18
C GLY A 123 7.64 17.21 -11.90
N TRP A 124 7.31 16.47 -12.95
CA TRP A 124 6.76 15.12 -12.87
C TRP A 124 7.89 14.12 -12.66
N GLN A 125 7.84 13.38 -11.55
CA GLN A 125 8.86 12.39 -11.22
C GLN A 125 8.77 11.17 -12.13
N ARG A 126 9.92 10.75 -12.68
CA ARG A 126 10.08 9.51 -13.45
C ARG A 126 11.18 8.65 -12.81
N PRO A 127 11.05 7.31 -12.86
CA PRO A 127 9.99 6.57 -13.52
C PRO A 127 8.71 6.47 -12.69
N CYS A 128 8.75 6.48 -11.37
CA CYS A 128 7.55 6.26 -10.55
C CYS A 128 7.54 7.14 -9.27
N TYR A 129 6.44 7.12 -8.52
CA TYR A 129 6.29 7.90 -7.28
C TYR A 129 7.42 7.70 -6.25
N LEU A 130 8.07 6.52 -6.22
CA LEU A 130 9.13 6.20 -5.25
C LEU A 130 10.55 6.38 -5.76
N MET A 131 10.75 6.40 -7.09
CA MET A 131 12.06 6.45 -7.71
C MET A 131 12.18 7.67 -8.60
N ALA A 132 13.32 8.34 -8.51
CA ALA A 132 13.68 9.47 -9.34
C ALA A 132 14.94 9.10 -10.13
N GLU A 133 14.76 8.44 -11.27
CA GLU A 133 15.85 8.08 -12.18
C GLU A 133 15.74 8.96 -13.43
N GLY A 134 16.74 9.81 -13.64
CA GLY A 134 16.75 10.82 -14.70
C GLY A 134 16.13 12.17 -14.29
N GLU A 135 15.96 13.05 -15.27
CA GLU A 135 15.44 14.40 -15.01
C GLU A 135 13.93 14.37 -14.74
N TYR A 136 13.32 15.44 -14.23
CA TYR A 136 11.86 15.48 -14.10
C TYR A 136 11.21 15.77 -15.46
N ALA A 137 10.11 15.08 -15.78
CA ALA A 137 9.31 15.41 -16.96
C ALA A 137 8.57 16.74 -16.75
N LYS A 138 8.50 17.57 -17.79
CA LYS A 138 7.94 18.92 -17.74
C LYS A 138 6.41 18.92 -17.81
N SER A 139 5.83 17.86 -18.37
CA SER A 139 4.38 17.66 -18.47
C SER A 139 3.99 16.22 -18.16
N TYR A 140 2.70 16.01 -17.82
CA TYR A 140 2.16 14.67 -17.64
C TYR A 140 2.24 13.84 -18.93
N ARG A 141 2.03 14.48 -20.09
CA ARG A 141 2.16 13.83 -21.40
C ARG A 141 3.58 13.29 -21.59
N GLU A 142 4.59 14.12 -21.35
CA GLU A 142 5.99 13.70 -21.43
C GLU A 142 6.30 12.55 -20.47
N LEU A 143 5.78 12.59 -19.23
CA LEU A 143 5.93 11.47 -18.28
C LEU A 143 5.40 10.16 -18.89
N GLN A 144 4.20 10.19 -19.46
CA GLN A 144 3.54 9.00 -20.00
C GLN A 144 4.21 8.49 -21.29
N GLU A 145 4.56 9.38 -22.22
CA GLU A 145 5.03 9.02 -23.56
C GLU A 145 6.55 8.76 -23.62
N ALA A 146 7.35 9.47 -22.83
CA ALA A 146 8.81 9.38 -22.89
C ALA A 146 9.42 8.41 -21.85
N THR A 147 8.62 7.89 -20.91
CA THR A 147 9.08 6.90 -19.95
C THR A 147 8.88 5.50 -20.51
N ASP A 148 9.96 4.72 -20.61
CA ASP A 148 9.88 3.31 -20.98
C ASP A 148 9.42 2.47 -19.79
N TRP A 149 8.09 2.35 -19.64
CA TRP A 149 7.45 1.67 -18.52
C TRP A 149 7.79 0.18 -18.42
N ASN A 150 8.16 -0.47 -19.53
CA ASN A 150 8.49 -1.90 -19.56
C ASN A 150 9.79 -2.21 -18.81
N ARG A 151 10.61 -1.20 -18.52
CA ARG A 151 11.84 -1.32 -17.74
C ARG A 151 11.61 -1.33 -16.23
N PHE A 152 10.37 -1.23 -15.77
CA PHE A 152 10.05 -1.11 -14.35
C PHE A 152 8.98 -2.12 -13.91
N GLY A 153 9.02 -2.49 -12.64
CA GLY A 153 8.21 -3.55 -12.04
C GLY A 153 9.02 -4.81 -11.72
N PRO A 154 8.57 -5.66 -10.77
CA PRO A 154 9.33 -6.84 -10.38
C PRO A 154 9.72 -7.76 -11.54
N ARG A 155 8.88 -7.89 -12.57
CA ARG A 155 9.14 -8.80 -13.70
C ARG A 155 10.10 -8.21 -14.75
N SER A 156 10.39 -6.91 -14.69
CA SER A 156 11.29 -6.22 -15.63
C SER A 156 12.78 -6.57 -15.43
N GLY A 157 13.14 -7.17 -14.28
CA GLY A 157 14.54 -7.38 -13.89
C GLY A 157 15.20 -6.13 -13.28
N HIS A 158 14.47 -5.02 -13.12
CA HIS A 158 15.00 -3.81 -12.50
C HIS A 158 15.33 -4.06 -11.02
N PRO A 159 16.58 -3.84 -10.56
CA PRO A 159 17.02 -4.22 -9.22
C PRO A 159 16.21 -3.53 -8.12
N ASN A 160 15.91 -2.24 -8.30
CA ASN A 160 15.09 -1.49 -7.34
C ASN A 160 13.65 -2.03 -7.28
N CYS A 161 13.10 -2.60 -8.35
CA CYS A 161 11.71 -3.08 -8.36
C CYS A 161 11.56 -4.51 -7.81
N ALA A 162 12.64 -5.29 -7.72
CA ALA A 162 12.60 -6.74 -7.51
C ALA A 162 11.81 -7.19 -6.27
N ASN A 163 11.83 -6.39 -5.19
CA ASN A 163 11.14 -6.70 -3.93
C ASN A 163 9.97 -5.73 -3.65
N CYS A 164 9.54 -4.93 -4.63
CA CYS A 164 8.48 -3.97 -4.43
C CYS A 164 7.12 -4.67 -4.27
N MET A 165 6.35 -4.23 -3.27
CA MET A 165 4.94 -4.60 -3.09
C MET A 165 4.14 -3.38 -2.62
N MET A 166 4.55 -2.16 -3.03
CA MET A 166 3.94 -0.91 -2.57
C MET A 166 2.60 -0.64 -3.25
N HIS A 167 1.58 -0.27 -2.46
CA HIS A 167 0.24 0.07 -2.95
C HIS A 167 0.25 1.03 -4.15
N SER A 168 1.12 2.05 -4.20
CA SER A 168 1.18 3.01 -5.31
C SER A 168 1.41 2.38 -6.69
N GLY A 169 2.03 1.20 -6.77
CA GLY A 169 2.24 0.47 -8.02
C GLY A 169 1.34 -0.75 -8.19
N PHE A 170 0.90 -1.39 -7.10
CA PHE A 170 0.16 -2.66 -7.15
C PHE A 170 -1.35 -2.51 -6.92
N GLU A 171 -1.79 -1.43 -6.28
CA GLU A 171 -3.22 -1.09 -6.21
C GLU A 171 -3.81 -0.86 -7.61
N PRO A 172 -3.14 -0.11 -8.53
CA PRO A 172 -3.64 0.01 -9.90
C PRO A 172 -3.70 -1.35 -10.62
N SER A 173 -2.73 -2.25 -10.41
CA SER A 173 -2.77 -3.61 -10.96
C SER A 173 -3.97 -4.41 -10.44
N ALA A 174 -4.25 -4.31 -9.14
CA ALA A 174 -5.41 -4.95 -8.51
C ALA A 174 -6.74 -4.40 -9.07
N VAL A 175 -6.83 -3.08 -9.26
CA VAL A 175 -8.00 -2.44 -9.87
C VAL A 175 -8.16 -2.89 -11.33
N ILE A 176 -7.08 -2.92 -12.13
CA ILE A 176 -7.13 -3.42 -13.50
C ILE A 176 -7.66 -4.86 -13.55
N GLU A 177 -7.20 -5.75 -12.66
CA GLU A 177 -7.73 -7.12 -12.58
C GLU A 177 -9.24 -7.12 -12.27
N ALA A 178 -9.66 -6.32 -11.29
CA ALA A 178 -11.06 -6.26 -10.88
C ALA A 178 -12.01 -5.84 -12.02
N PHE A 179 -11.56 -5.00 -12.94
CA PHE A 179 -12.34 -4.55 -14.10
C PHE A 179 -12.07 -5.37 -15.38
N SER A 180 -11.23 -6.40 -15.33
CA SER A 180 -10.88 -7.22 -16.50
C SER A 180 -12.04 -8.09 -17.02
N SER A 181 -13.04 -8.38 -16.18
CA SER A 181 -14.24 -9.14 -16.56
C SER A 181 -15.38 -8.93 -15.57
N ALA A 182 -16.62 -9.20 -15.99
CA ALA A 182 -17.78 -9.16 -15.11
C ALA A 182 -17.64 -10.11 -13.90
N ALA A 183 -17.03 -11.28 -14.10
CA ALA A 183 -16.77 -12.23 -13.03
C ALA A 183 -15.83 -11.67 -11.96
N LYS A 184 -14.75 -10.99 -12.38
CA LYS A 184 -13.80 -10.33 -11.47
C LYS A 184 -14.41 -9.14 -10.73
N PHE A 185 -15.26 -8.38 -11.41
CA PHE A 185 -15.99 -7.28 -10.78
C PHE A 185 -16.96 -7.79 -9.70
N LEU A 186 -17.68 -8.89 -9.98
CA LEU A 186 -18.56 -9.54 -9.00
C LEU A 186 -17.79 -10.13 -7.82
N GLU A 187 -16.61 -10.70 -8.05
CA GLU A 187 -15.70 -11.15 -7.00
C GLU A 187 -15.30 -9.99 -6.08
N LEU A 188 -14.84 -8.87 -6.64
CA LEU A 188 -14.50 -7.66 -5.89
C LEU A 188 -15.69 -7.14 -5.07
N ALA A 189 -16.86 -6.99 -5.70
CA ALA A 189 -18.06 -6.49 -5.04
C ALA A 189 -18.49 -7.41 -3.89
N ARG A 190 -18.39 -8.73 -4.09
CA ARG A 190 -18.64 -9.71 -3.02
C ARG A 190 -17.65 -9.51 -1.88
N ASP A 191 -16.37 -9.32 -2.15
CA ASP A 191 -15.37 -9.21 -1.08
C ASP A 191 -15.44 -7.89 -0.29
N TYR A 192 -16.03 -6.83 -0.86
CA TYR A 192 -16.39 -5.61 -0.13
C TYR A 192 -17.63 -5.77 0.76
N VAL A 193 -18.62 -6.54 0.30
CA VAL A 193 -19.93 -6.69 0.97
C VAL A 193 -19.95 -7.91 1.89
N ALA A 194 -19.06 -8.88 1.68
CA ALA A 194 -19.01 -10.12 2.43
C ALA A 194 -18.84 -9.80 3.92
N PRO A 195 -19.82 -10.15 4.76
CA PRO A 195 -19.63 -10.03 6.19
C PRO A 195 -18.44 -10.89 6.60
N ALA A 196 -17.64 -10.30 7.48
CA ALA A 196 -16.95 -10.86 8.63
C ALA A 196 -17.26 -12.31 9.09
N SER A 197 -17.35 -13.30 8.20
CA SER A 197 -17.52 -14.72 8.55
C SER A 197 -17.36 -15.62 7.32
N ARG A 198 -16.23 -16.32 7.23
CA ARG A 198 -16.13 -17.66 6.64
C ARG A 198 -15.23 -18.54 7.50
#